data_AF-A0A562C9I0-F1
#
_entry.id   AF-A0A562C9I0-F1
#
_cell.length_a   1.000
_cell.length_b   1.000
_cell.length_c   1.000
_cell.angle_alpha   90.00
_cell.angle_beta   90.00
_cell.angle_gamma   90.00
#
_symmetry.space_group_name_H-M   'P 1'
#
loop_
_entity.id
_entity.type
_entity.pdbx_description
1 polymer ?
#
loop_
_entity_poly.entity_id
_entity_poly.type
_entity_poly.pdbx_seq_one_letter_code
_entity_poly.pdbx_strand_id
1 'polypeptide(L)'
;MRHASERPIPVIKITIPTATPIELERRRSCLSVFVQSGVHPCEAAEAVCQLEASGFDPALELTAVEDKVVSAWLQAEQSAIAAVWSEWGLERLRPTNANMELITAPETPLTERAAALSMIRAYIKATDGVGVELGGVFKAGVTQVG
;
A
#
# COMPACT_ATOMS: atom_id res chain seq x y z
N MET A 1 13.72 -19.00 -3.47
CA MET A 1 12.65 -18.16 -2.90
C MET A 1 13.25 -16.80 -2.61
N ARG A 2 12.92 -15.77 -3.40
CA ARG A 2 13.46 -14.42 -3.20
C ARG A 2 12.63 -13.73 -2.13
N HIS A 3 13.29 -13.19 -1.12
CA HIS A 3 12.67 -12.57 0.04
C HIS A 3 11.80 -11.38 -0.38
N ALA A 4 10.57 -11.30 0.14
CA ALA A 4 9.64 -10.19 -0.09
C ALA A 4 10.15 -8.83 0.43
N SER A 5 11.28 -8.80 1.15
CA SER A 5 11.84 -7.65 1.84
C SER A 5 12.78 -6.75 1.03
N GLU A 6 13.09 -7.07 -0.23
CA GLU A 6 13.99 -6.25 -1.08
C GLU A 6 13.26 -5.42 -2.15
N ARG A 7 11.93 -5.55 -2.28
CA ARG A 7 11.18 -4.77 -3.27
C ARG A 7 10.88 -3.37 -2.72
N PRO A 8 11.21 -2.31 -3.47
CA PRO A 8 10.80 -0.97 -3.07
C PRO A 8 9.27 -0.89 -3.06
N ILE A 9 8.72 -0.27 -2.02
CA ILE A 9 7.28 -0.08 -1.90
C ILE A 9 6.83 0.81 -3.06
N PRO A 10 5.91 0.34 -3.91
CA PRO A 10 5.44 1.14 -5.02
C PRO A 10 4.67 2.35 -4.50
N VAL A 11 4.71 3.45 -5.25
CA VAL A 11 3.82 4.57 -4.96
C VAL A 11 2.42 4.17 -5.38
N ILE A 12 1.46 4.25 -4.46
CA ILE A 12 0.07 3.88 -4.72
C ILE A 12 -0.75 5.16 -4.87
N LYS A 13 -1.38 5.31 -6.04
CA LYS A 13 -2.36 6.36 -6.30
C LYS A 13 -3.75 5.82 -5.98
N ILE A 14 -4.49 6.54 -5.13
CA ILE A 14 -5.91 6.25 -4.91
C ILE A 14 -6.73 7.46 -5.33
N THR A 15 -7.68 7.20 -6.21
CA THR A 15 -8.65 8.16 -6.69
C THR A 15 -10.03 7.75 -6.19
N ILE A 16 -10.67 8.63 -5.41
CA ILE A 16 -12.04 8.45 -4.96
C ILE A 16 -12.88 9.51 -5.67
N PRO A 17 -13.94 9.13 -6.41
CA PRO A 17 -14.81 10.09 -7.08
C PRO A 17 -15.32 11.13 -6.10
N THR A 18 -15.33 12.40 -6.52
CA THR A 18 -15.80 13.56 -5.74
C THR A 18 -14.98 13.92 -4.50
N ALA A 19 -13.91 13.19 -4.17
CA ALA A 19 -13.04 13.53 -3.05
C ALA A 19 -12.13 14.73 -3.38
N THR A 20 -12.01 15.67 -2.45
CA THR A 20 -11.09 16.81 -2.61
C THR A 20 -9.63 16.38 -2.35
N PRO A 21 -8.62 17.14 -2.81
CA PRO A 21 -7.22 16.81 -2.55
C PRO A 21 -6.88 16.68 -1.05
N ILE A 22 -7.52 17.50 -0.20
CA ILE A 22 -7.34 17.47 1.26
C ILE A 22 -7.93 16.18 1.84
N GLU A 23 -9.13 15.79 1.41
CA GLU A 23 -9.77 14.54 1.83
C GLU A 23 -8.93 13.32 1.42
N LEU A 24 -8.35 13.37 0.21
CA LEU A 24 -7.46 12.34 -0.30
C LEU A 24 -6.17 12.19 0.51
N GLU A 25 -5.75 13.14 1.34
CA GLU A 25 -4.59 12.92 2.23
C GLU A 25 -4.81 11.77 3.22
N ARG A 26 -6.08 11.50 3.58
CA ARG A 26 -6.48 10.46 4.54
C ARG A 26 -6.46 9.06 3.95
N ARG A 27 -6.35 8.93 2.63
CA ARG A 27 -6.26 7.63 1.94
C ARG A 27 -5.06 6.81 2.39
N ARG A 28 -4.05 7.44 3.01
CA ARG A 28 -2.84 6.76 3.55
C ARG A 28 -3.15 5.63 4.54
N SER A 29 -4.35 5.61 5.14
CA SER A 29 -4.81 4.50 5.99
C SER A 29 -4.82 3.15 5.26
N CYS A 30 -5.04 3.14 3.93
CA CYS A 30 -5.04 1.92 3.11
C CYS A 30 -3.74 1.12 3.23
N LEU A 31 -2.61 1.81 3.48
CA LEU A 31 -1.30 1.17 3.59
C LEU A 31 -1.19 0.30 4.83
N SER A 32 -1.94 0.62 5.88
CA SER A 32 -1.98 -0.22 7.08
C SER A 32 -2.54 -1.61 6.78
N VAL A 33 -3.41 -1.76 5.77
CA VAL A 33 -3.94 -3.06 5.36
C VAL A 33 -2.85 -3.95 4.79
N PHE A 34 -1.96 -3.42 3.94
CA PHE A 34 -0.83 -4.18 3.40
C PHE A 34 0.17 -4.56 4.50
N VAL A 35 0.44 -3.63 5.43
CA VAL A 35 1.30 -3.90 6.59
C VAL A 35 0.72 -4.99 7.49
N GLN A 36 -0.57 -4.92 7.81
CA GLN A 36 -1.24 -5.89 8.69
C GLN A 36 -1.41 -7.28 8.05
N SER A 37 -1.69 -7.32 6.74
CA SER A 37 -1.84 -8.58 6.01
C SER A 37 -0.50 -9.26 5.71
N GLY A 38 0.61 -8.51 5.74
CA GLY A 38 1.93 -8.94 5.33
C GLY A 38 2.04 -9.17 3.81
N VAL A 39 1.09 -8.65 3.03
CA VAL A 39 1.04 -8.80 1.57
C VAL A 39 1.70 -7.58 0.92
N HIS A 40 2.59 -7.83 -0.04
CA HIS A 40 3.23 -6.75 -0.78
C HIS A 40 2.24 -6.11 -1.78
N PRO A 41 2.13 -4.77 -1.88
CA PRO A 41 1.15 -4.12 -2.76
C PRO A 41 1.26 -4.52 -4.24
N CYS A 42 2.48 -4.74 -4.76
CA CYS A 42 2.65 -5.24 -6.13
C CYS A 42 2.01 -6.61 -6.36
N GLU A 43 2.16 -7.53 -5.41
CA GLU A 43 1.61 -8.88 -5.52
C GLU A 43 0.08 -8.83 -5.47
N ALA A 44 -0.46 -7.97 -4.60
CA ALA A 44 -1.89 -7.72 -4.49
C ALA A 44 -2.48 -7.13 -5.79
N ALA A 45 -1.81 -6.15 -6.41
CA ALA A 45 -2.26 -5.56 -7.68
C ALA A 45 -2.19 -6.56 -8.84
N GLU A 46 -1.11 -7.35 -8.92
CA GLU A 46 -0.95 -8.37 -9.96
C GLU A 46 -2.04 -9.44 -9.86
N ALA A 47 -2.36 -9.88 -8.64
CA ALA A 47 -3.41 -10.87 -8.41
C ALA A 47 -4.81 -10.34 -8.77
N VAL A 48 -5.12 -9.08 -8.43
CA VAL A 48 -6.39 -8.46 -8.83
C VAL A 48 -6.47 -8.29 -10.35
N CYS A 49 -5.39 -7.86 -11.00
CA CYS A 49 -5.35 -7.75 -12.46
C CYS A 49 -5.56 -9.11 -13.16
N GLN A 50 -4.98 -10.18 -12.62
CA GLN A 50 -5.21 -11.54 -13.11
C GLN A 50 -6.67 -11.99 -12.91
N LEU A 51 -7.27 -11.68 -11.76
CA LEU A 51 -8.68 -11.96 -11.49
C LEU A 51 -9.60 -11.18 -12.45
N GLU A 52 -9.33 -9.90 -12.69
CA GLU A 52 -10.06 -9.08 -13.66
C GLU A 52 -9.92 -9.62 -15.09
N ALA A 53 -8.72 -10.08 -15.47
CA ALA A 53 -8.46 -10.69 -16.77
C ALA A 53 -9.21 -12.02 -16.97
N SER A 54 -9.54 -12.73 -15.89
CA SER A 54 -10.42 -13.90 -15.94
C SER A 54 -11.89 -13.55 -16.19
N GLY A 55 -12.25 -12.26 -16.19
CA GLY A 55 -13.63 -11.80 -16.30
C GLY A 55 -14.45 -12.06 -15.03
N PHE A 56 -13.78 -12.21 -13.89
CA PHE A 56 -14.40 -12.64 -12.62
C PHE A 56 -15.14 -13.96 -12.77
N ASP A 57 -14.52 -14.94 -13.44
CA ASP A 57 -15.11 -16.26 -13.64
C ASP A 57 -15.49 -16.86 -12.25
N PRO A 58 -16.78 -17.05 -11.95
CA PRO A 58 -17.21 -17.56 -10.66
C PRO A 58 -16.81 -19.03 -10.45
N ALA A 59 -16.38 -19.74 -11.49
CA ALA A 59 -15.82 -21.09 -11.39
C ALA A 59 -14.32 -21.10 -11.08
N LEU A 60 -13.66 -19.94 -11.08
CA LEU A 60 -12.26 -19.83 -10.69
C LEU A 60 -12.13 -19.97 -9.16
N GLU A 61 -11.70 -21.14 -8.71
CA GLU A 61 -11.35 -21.36 -7.32
C GLU A 61 -9.95 -20.79 -7.04
N LEU A 62 -9.92 -19.66 -6.33
CA LEU A 62 -8.68 -19.12 -5.80
C LEU A 62 -8.17 -20.01 -4.66
N THR A 63 -6.87 -20.26 -4.63
CA THR A 63 -6.23 -20.84 -3.44
C THR A 63 -6.35 -19.87 -2.27
N ALA A 64 -6.25 -20.38 -1.03
CA ALA A 64 -6.27 -19.53 0.17
C ALA A 64 -5.18 -18.44 0.18
N VAL A 65 -4.07 -18.66 -0.55
CA VAL A 65 -3.00 -17.66 -0.71
C VAL A 65 -3.42 -16.58 -1.70
N GLU A 66 -3.96 -16.95 -2.86
CA GLU A 66 -4.44 -16.01 -3.88
C GLU A 66 -5.61 -15.18 -3.34
N ASP A 67 -6.56 -15.80 -2.65
CA ASP A 67 -7.67 -15.12 -2.01
C ASP A 67 -7.20 -14.10 -0.97
N LYS A 68 -6.20 -14.44 -0.15
CA LYS A 68 -5.60 -13.50 0.80
C LYS A 68 -4.95 -12.31 0.10
N VAL A 69 -4.24 -12.55 -1.01
CA VAL A 69 -3.52 -11.51 -1.76
C VAL A 69 -4.49 -10.56 -2.47
N VAL A 70 -5.53 -11.10 -3.11
CA VAL A 70 -6.63 -10.33 -3.72
C VAL A 70 -7.39 -9.54 -2.66
N SER A 71 -7.75 -10.20 -1.55
CA SER A 71 -8.49 -9.58 -0.45
C SER A 71 -7.74 -8.41 0.17
N ALA A 72 -6.40 -8.48 0.26
CA ALA A 72 -5.60 -7.37 0.77
C ALA A 72 -5.73 -6.10 -0.08
N TRP A 73 -5.80 -6.24 -1.42
CA TRP A 73 -6.02 -5.11 -2.33
C TRP A 73 -7.42 -4.50 -2.14
N LEU A 74 -8.45 -5.35 -2.20
CA LEU A 74 -9.85 -4.91 -2.06
C LEU A 74 -10.12 -4.28 -0.69
N GLN A 75 -9.54 -4.84 0.37
CA GLN A 75 -9.64 -4.28 1.71
C GLN A 75 -8.90 -2.94 1.84
N ALA A 76 -7.78 -2.76 1.15
CA ALA A 76 -7.08 -1.48 1.11
C ALA A 76 -7.91 -0.40 0.40
N GLU A 77 -8.59 -0.74 -0.70
CA GLU A 77 -9.55 0.17 -1.36
C GLU A 77 -10.70 0.56 -0.43
N GLN A 78 -11.32 -0.42 0.22
CA GLN A 78 -12.41 -0.18 1.17
C GLN A 78 -11.96 0.68 2.37
N SER A 79 -10.75 0.44 2.87
CA SER A 79 -10.16 1.24 3.96
C SER A 79 -9.92 2.68 3.52
N ALA A 80 -9.48 2.91 2.27
CA ALA A 80 -9.32 4.25 1.73
C ALA A 80 -10.66 4.98 1.63
N ILE A 81 -11.71 4.31 1.13
CA ILE A 81 -13.07 4.85 1.07
C ILE A 81 -13.56 5.20 2.47
N ALA A 82 -13.42 4.29 3.43
CA ALA A 82 -13.90 4.50 4.80
C ALA A 82 -13.19 5.70 5.47
N ALA A 83 -11.88 5.83 5.30
CA ALA A 83 -11.12 6.94 5.86
C ALA A 83 -11.51 8.28 5.25
N VAL A 84 -11.71 8.34 3.93
CA VAL A 84 -12.14 9.56 3.25
C VAL A 84 -13.59 9.92 3.61
N TRP A 85 -14.49 8.94 3.63
CA TRP A 85 -15.91 9.14 3.89
C TRP A 85 -16.24 9.46 5.35
N SER A 86 -15.39 9.07 6.31
CA SER A 86 -15.64 9.27 7.75
C SER A 86 -15.94 10.71 8.17
N GLU A 87 -15.52 11.70 7.37
CA GLU A 87 -15.76 13.12 7.63
C GLU A 87 -16.68 13.79 6.60
N TRP A 88 -17.30 13.02 5.72
CA TRP A 88 -18.30 13.55 4.81
C TRP A 88 -19.60 13.79 5.59
N GLY A 89 -20.15 14.99 5.45
CA GLY A 89 -21.48 15.29 5.97
C GLY A 89 -22.55 14.42 5.32
N LEU A 90 -23.72 14.31 5.97
CA LEU A 90 -24.84 13.48 5.53
C LEU A 90 -25.36 13.82 4.12
N GLU A 91 -25.02 15.01 3.60
CA GLU A 91 -25.43 15.47 2.26
C GLU A 91 -24.61 14.83 1.12
N ARG A 92 -23.49 14.17 1.43
CA ARG A 92 -22.64 13.52 0.41
C ARG A 92 -22.84 12.01 0.41
N LEU A 93 -23.05 11.47 -0.79
CA LEU A 93 -23.19 10.03 -1.00
C LEU A 93 -21.86 9.32 -0.71
N ARG A 94 -21.95 8.18 -0.03
CA ARG A 94 -20.79 7.31 0.18
C ARG A 94 -20.24 6.85 -1.17
N PRO A 95 -18.92 6.96 -1.42
CA PRO A 95 -18.31 6.38 -2.61
C PRO A 95 -18.47 4.86 -2.61
N THR A 96 -18.90 4.29 -3.72
CA THR A 96 -19.02 2.84 -3.90
C THR A 96 -17.73 2.20 -4.37
N ASN A 97 -16.83 2.98 -4.97
CA ASN A 97 -15.55 2.52 -5.48
C ASN A 97 -14.43 3.53 -5.18
N ALA A 98 -13.21 2.99 -5.08
CA ALA A 98 -11.97 3.73 -5.13
C ALA A 98 -11.13 3.09 -6.23
N ASN A 99 -10.57 3.90 -7.12
CA ASN A 99 -9.61 3.40 -8.10
C ASN A 99 -8.22 3.44 -7.48
N MET A 100 -7.58 2.28 -7.33
CA MET A 100 -6.22 2.17 -6.82
C MET A 100 -5.28 1.74 -7.94
N GLU A 101 -4.14 2.42 -8.06
CA GLU A 101 -3.17 2.22 -9.14
C GLU A 101 -1.76 2.20 -8.58
N LEU A 102 -0.92 1.30 -9.10
CA LEU A 102 0.52 1.31 -8.84
C LEU A 102 1.22 2.26 -9.81
N ILE A 103 1.87 3.29 -9.26
CA ILE A 103 2.77 4.14 -10.02
C ILE A 103 4.13 3.44 -10.11
N THR A 104 4.40 2.83 -11.27
CA THR A 104 5.63 2.06 -11.55
C THR A 104 6.74 2.90 -12.20
N ALA A 105 6.42 4.12 -12.67
CA ALA A 105 7.39 5.06 -13.26
C ALA A 105 7.48 6.36 -12.43
N PRO A 106 8.61 6.66 -11.77
CA PRO A 106 8.78 7.84 -10.92
C PRO A 106 8.85 9.18 -11.69
N GLU A 107 8.71 9.15 -13.02
CA GLU A 107 8.68 10.33 -13.90
C GLU A 107 7.36 11.14 -13.77
N THR A 108 6.38 10.65 -12.99
CA THR A 108 5.09 11.33 -12.75
C THR A 108 5.23 12.49 -11.74
N PRO A 109 4.44 13.56 -11.91
CA PRO A 109 4.83 14.92 -11.57
C PRO A 109 5.16 15.14 -10.08
N LEU A 110 6.14 16.00 -9.85
CA LEU A 110 6.72 16.42 -8.56
C LEU A 110 5.70 16.69 -7.43
N THR A 111 4.44 16.97 -7.77
CA THR A 111 3.31 17.17 -6.85
C THR A 111 3.00 15.93 -6.00
N GLU A 112 3.27 14.72 -6.49
CA GLU A 112 2.92 13.47 -5.78
C GLU A 112 4.08 12.92 -4.90
N ARG A 113 5.28 13.50 -5.03
CA ARG A 113 6.51 13.08 -4.32
C ARG A 113 6.38 13.20 -2.79
N ALA A 114 5.72 14.24 -2.30
CA ALA A 114 5.52 14.45 -0.86
C ALA A 114 4.61 13.39 -0.24
N ALA A 115 3.57 12.97 -0.97
CA ALA A 115 2.70 11.89 -0.55
C ALA A 115 3.46 10.57 -0.53
N ALA A 116 4.19 10.25 -1.60
CA ALA A 116 5.06 9.07 -1.68
C ALA A 116 6.09 8.99 -0.54
N LEU A 117 6.80 10.07 -0.26
CA LEU A 117 7.76 10.14 0.85
C LEU A 117 7.10 9.92 2.21
N SER A 118 5.89 10.44 2.41
CA SER A 118 5.17 10.19 3.65
C SER A 118 4.69 8.75 3.77
N MET A 119 4.37 8.08 2.66
CA MET A 119 3.98 6.67 2.64
C MET A 119 5.17 5.77 3.03
N ILE A 120 6.36 6.03 2.47
CA ILE A 120 7.60 5.32 2.81
C ILE A 120 7.92 5.49 4.29
N ARG A 121 7.83 6.72 4.82
CA ARG A 121 8.07 6.99 6.25
C ARG A 121 7.07 6.31 7.18
N ALA A 122 5.80 6.27 6.81
CA ALA A 122 4.77 5.59 7.59
C ALA A 122 5.01 4.08 7.64
N TYR A 123 5.44 3.48 6.53
CA TYR A 123 5.83 2.08 6.48
C TYR A 123 7.04 1.79 7.37
N ILE A 124 8.14 2.55 7.21
CA ILE A 124 9.36 2.37 8.02
C ILE A 124 9.03 2.45 9.52
N LYS A 125 8.23 3.46 9.92
CA LYS A 125 7.81 3.62 11.31
C LYS A 125 6.93 2.47 11.82
N ALA A 126 6.11 1.87 10.95
CA ALA A 126 5.30 0.70 11.31
C ALA A 126 6.15 -0.58 11.41
N THR A 127 7.23 -0.69 10.63
CA THR A 127 8.16 -1.83 10.67
C THR A 127 9.25 -1.71 11.72
N ASP A 128 9.63 -0.50 12.17
CA ASP A 128 10.66 -0.28 13.21
C ASP A 128 10.29 -0.84 14.60
N GLY A 129 9.07 -1.34 14.80
CA GLY A 129 8.68 -2.13 15.98
C GLY A 129 9.01 -3.63 15.88
N VAL A 130 9.47 -4.10 14.72
CA VAL A 130 9.95 -5.46 14.48
C VAL A 130 11.42 -5.32 14.14
N GLY A 131 12.29 -5.52 15.13
CA GLY A 131 13.73 -5.33 14.99
C GLY A 131 14.29 -6.04 13.76
N VAL A 132 14.52 -5.28 12.69
CA VAL A 132 15.39 -5.70 11.60
C VAL A 132 16.76 -5.25 12.03
N GLU A 133 17.58 -6.18 12.51
CA GLU A 133 19.02 -5.96 12.57
C GLU A 133 19.48 -5.63 11.15
N LEU A 134 19.63 -4.33 10.88
CA LEU A 134 20.43 -3.87 9.77
C LEU A 134 21.84 -4.36 10.07
N GLY A 135 22.21 -5.48 9.44
CA GLY A 135 23.55 -6.06 9.47
C GLY A 135 24.57 -5.03 9.04
N GLY A 136 24.97 -4.20 10.01
CA GLY A 136 26.00 -3.21 9.88
C GLY A 136 27.33 -3.92 9.84
N VAL A 137 27.80 -4.24 8.63
CA VAL A 137 29.23 -4.35 8.38
C VAL A 137 29.78 -2.92 8.32
N PHE A 138 29.77 -2.22 9.46
CA PHE A 138 30.66 -1.10 9.70
C PHE A 138 31.86 -1.66 10.46
N LYS A 139 32.88 -2.10 9.72
CA LYS A 139 34.25 -2.14 10.26
C LYS A 139 34.70 -0.70 10.49
N ALA A 140 34.28 -0.11 11.59
CA ALA A 140 34.93 1.06 12.17
C ALA A 140 35.87 0.57 13.27
N GLY A 141 37.01 0.02 12.86
CA GLY A 141 38.14 -0.18 13.75
C GLY A 141 38.81 1.16 14.02
N VAL A 142 38.30 1.92 15.00
CA VAL A 142 39.03 3.03 15.62
C VAL A 142 39.13 2.74 17.12
N THR A 143 40.34 2.30 17.46
CA THR A 143 41.09 2.37 18.72
C THR A 143 40.42 3.06 19.91
N GLN A 144 40.29 2.32 21.02
CA GLN A 144 40.48 2.87 22.35
C GLN A 144 40.98 1.77 23.30
N VAL A 145 42.23 1.86 23.73
CA VAL A 145 42.71 1.17 24.94
C VAL A 145 43.53 2.19 25.71
N GLY A 146 43.03 2.52 26.90
CA GLY A 146 43.78 3.21 27.95
C GLY A 146 44.62 2.24 28.75
#